data_AF-A0A1Y5SBT8-F1
#
_entry.id   AF-A0A1Y5SBT8-F1
#
_cell.length_a   1.000
_cell.length_b   1.000
_cell.length_c   1.000
_cell.angle_alpha   90.00
_cell.angle_beta   90.00
_cell.angle_gamma   90.00
#
_symmetry.space_group_name_H-M   'P 1'
#
loop_
_entity.id
_entity.type
_entity.pdbx_description
1 polymer ?
#
loop_
_entity_poly.entity_id
_entity_poly.type
_entity_poly.pdbx_seq_one_letter_code
_entity_poly.pdbx_strand_id
1 'polypeptide(L)'
;MPVAATSIVFRLAPILLGLCAAVVFGLGIWLQMQANDRMASRAEIYQAGPPPAVALDLFDPPRHTSTAGEALVTAQIDVAGAVDLAPLVEGGPSALAVPLLSVTDDTGAAPLGMAIFSSPDFVPGRITGAGLAAMAGAPGDPRPLVTLNGWFGTPGKWVAALDERGMNVTGPVIYPFVDGRRAAILPDDYGQSAVFERFSKVGGALGFLALLLFAVARPRSDEADTETATETVPVASPRPPGAQEPGDAAVVGPAIASDRRSPVRRILVGLFLVFVLLAVVMITAPRLLGSGEPVAPTAAEAEVQATSDIVSPAVATAAPGGVVTAEGAATATELSIAGVRAWAQDRLAAAAAGDLRAILVLLLGAVSMILVLARVVTDALRRRPARADATPEQRTA
;
A
#
# COMPACT_ATOMS: atom_id res chain seq x y z
N MET A 1 -19.63 10.14 -39.52
CA MET A 1 -18.70 11.15 -38.95
C MET A 1 -18.62 10.99 -37.43
N PRO A 2 -17.48 10.53 -36.86
CA PRO A 2 -17.33 10.23 -35.43
C PRO A 2 -16.74 11.36 -34.55
N VAL A 3 -16.65 12.60 -35.04
CA VAL A 3 -15.91 13.70 -34.38
C VAL A 3 -16.52 14.16 -33.05
N ALA A 4 -17.83 13.99 -32.85
CA ALA A 4 -18.53 14.50 -31.67
C ALA A 4 -18.22 13.73 -30.36
N ALA A 5 -17.95 12.43 -30.42
CA ALA A 5 -17.75 11.61 -29.22
C ALA A 5 -16.40 11.89 -28.53
N THR A 6 -15.36 12.20 -29.31
CA THR A 6 -14.02 12.45 -28.79
C THR A 6 -13.97 13.75 -27.97
N SER A 7 -14.73 14.78 -28.34
CA SER A 7 -14.71 16.07 -27.64
C SER A 7 -15.31 16.00 -26.22
N ILE A 8 -16.31 15.15 -26.01
CA ILE A 8 -16.96 14.97 -24.70
C ILE A 8 -16.02 14.29 -23.72
N VAL A 9 -15.31 13.25 -24.16
CA VAL A 9 -14.36 12.51 -23.30
C VAL A 9 -13.23 13.43 -22.83
N PHE A 10 -12.66 14.26 -23.71
CA PHE A 10 -11.61 15.21 -23.34
C PHE A 10 -12.10 16.31 -22.37
N ARG A 11 -13.39 16.66 -22.40
CA ARG A 11 -13.98 17.62 -21.46
C ARG A 11 -14.27 17.02 -20.10
N LEU A 12 -14.67 15.74 -20.04
CA LEU A 12 -15.00 15.05 -18.80
C LEU A 12 -13.77 14.49 -18.06
N ALA A 13 -12.72 14.12 -18.79
CA ALA A 13 -11.49 13.55 -18.22
C ALA A 13 -10.89 14.37 -17.05
N PRO A 14 -10.66 15.70 -17.16
CA PRO A 14 -10.10 16.47 -16.04
C PRO A 14 -11.02 16.51 -14.82
N ILE A 15 -12.34 16.53 -15.02
CA ILE A 15 -13.33 16.53 -13.93
C ILE A 15 -13.29 15.19 -13.19
N LEU A 16 -13.32 14.08 -13.93
CA LEU A 16 -13.22 12.74 -13.35
C LEU A 16 -11.91 12.54 -12.60
N LEU A 17 -10.79 12.99 -13.18
CA LEU A 17 -9.48 12.87 -12.54
C LEU A 17 -9.38 13.73 -11.26
N GLY A 18 -9.96 14.93 -11.28
CA GLY A 18 -10.04 15.80 -10.10
C GLY A 18 -10.91 15.19 -8.99
N LEU A 19 -12.04 14.56 -9.33
CA LEU A 19 -12.86 13.81 -8.38
C LEU A 19 -12.10 12.63 -7.79
N CYS A 20 -11.37 11.87 -8.61
CA CYS A 20 -10.51 10.79 -8.12
C CYS A 20 -9.43 11.30 -7.16
N ALA A 21 -8.79 12.43 -7.47
CA ALA A 21 -7.80 13.05 -6.58
C ALA A 21 -8.40 13.40 -5.21
N ALA A 22 -9.60 14.01 -5.19
CA ALA A 22 -10.31 14.34 -3.95
C ALA A 22 -10.66 13.08 -3.13
N VAL A 23 -11.12 12.01 -3.79
CA VAL A 23 -11.43 10.73 -3.13
C VAL A 23 -10.17 10.10 -2.53
N VAL A 24 -9.06 10.05 -3.28
CA VAL A 24 -7.78 9.51 -2.79
C VAL A 24 -7.28 10.31 -1.58
N PHE A 25 -7.38 11.63 -1.64
CA PHE A 25 -6.98 12.50 -0.53
C PHE A 25 -7.86 12.29 0.71
N GLY A 26 -9.18 12.26 0.54
CA GLY A 26 -10.13 11.99 1.63
C GLY A 26 -9.91 10.61 2.26
N LEU A 27 -9.66 9.58 1.45
CA LEU A 27 -9.33 8.24 1.95
C LEU A 27 -8.02 8.24 2.75
N GLY A 28 -7.00 8.97 2.28
CA GLY A 28 -5.74 9.15 2.99
C GLY A 28 -5.92 9.78 4.38
N ILE A 29 -6.74 10.83 4.48
CA ILE A 29 -7.08 11.46 5.77
C ILE A 29 -7.77 10.45 6.69
N TRP A 30 -8.80 9.76 6.19
CA TRP A 30 -9.56 8.81 6.99
C TRP A 30 -8.68 7.65 7.50
N LEU A 31 -7.82 7.09 6.65
CA LEU A 31 -6.87 6.05 7.06
C LEU A 31 -5.84 6.58 8.07
N GLN A 32 -5.37 7.82 7.90
CA GLN A 32 -4.48 8.45 8.87
C GLN A 32 -5.16 8.64 10.23
N MET A 33 -6.44 9.03 10.26
CA MET A 33 -7.21 9.12 11.52
C MET A 33 -7.29 7.77 12.21
N GLN A 34 -7.61 6.69 11.48
CA GLN A 34 -7.62 5.34 12.06
C GLN A 34 -6.24 4.90 12.57
N ALA A 35 -5.18 5.22 11.83
CA ALA A 35 -3.82 4.94 12.26
C ALA A 35 -3.48 5.71 13.55
N ASN A 36 -3.84 6.99 13.62
CA ASN A 36 -3.65 7.83 14.79
C ASN A 36 -4.43 7.30 16.01
N ASP A 37 -5.68 6.87 15.85
CA ASP A 37 -6.49 6.31 16.94
C ASP A 37 -5.85 5.02 17.49
N ARG A 38 -5.36 4.14 16.60
CA ARG A 38 -4.63 2.93 17.01
C ARG A 38 -3.31 3.26 17.71
N MET A 39 -2.57 4.27 17.21
CA MET A 39 -1.34 4.73 17.83
C MET A 39 -1.59 5.38 19.20
N ALA A 40 -2.68 6.14 19.35
CA ALA A 40 -3.09 6.74 20.62
C ALA A 40 -3.42 5.65 21.64
N SER A 41 -4.23 4.66 21.27
CA SER A 41 -4.54 3.52 22.14
C SER A 41 -3.29 2.74 22.56
N ARG A 42 -2.35 2.48 21.64
CA ARG A 42 -1.07 1.82 21.97
C ARG A 42 -0.19 2.69 22.88
N ALA A 43 -0.18 4.00 22.67
CA ALA A 43 0.54 4.94 23.52
C ALA A 43 -0.05 4.98 24.93
N GLU A 44 -1.37 4.93 25.07
CA GLU A 44 -2.05 4.81 26.36
C GLU A 44 -1.66 3.51 27.09
N ILE A 45 -1.66 2.37 26.39
CA ILE A 45 -1.20 1.09 26.94
C ILE A 45 0.27 1.19 27.37
N TYR A 46 1.12 1.81 26.54
CA TYR A 46 2.51 2.01 26.88
C TYR A 46 2.68 2.89 28.14
N GLN A 47 1.95 4.00 28.23
CA GLN A 47 1.97 4.91 29.38
C GLN A 47 1.41 4.29 30.67
N ALA A 48 0.44 3.38 30.56
CA ALA A 48 -0.11 2.64 31.70
C ALA A 48 0.91 1.73 32.39
N GLY A 49 2.02 1.41 31.71
CA GLY A 49 3.05 0.50 32.20
C GLY A 49 2.63 -0.98 32.14
N PRO A 50 3.55 -1.90 32.45
CA PRO A 50 3.23 -3.32 32.50
C PRO A 50 2.29 -3.62 33.68
N PRO A 51 1.50 -4.70 33.60
CA PRO A 51 0.73 -5.18 34.76
C PRO A 51 1.68 -5.60 35.89
N PRO A 52 1.18 -5.70 37.15
CA PRO A 52 1.97 -6.23 38.26
C PRO A 52 2.52 -7.62 37.96
N ALA A 53 3.75 -7.89 38.42
CA ALA A 53 4.35 -9.21 38.28
C ALA A 53 3.62 -10.23 39.15
N VAL A 54 3.22 -11.36 38.58
CA VAL A 54 2.56 -12.45 39.30
C VAL A 54 3.34 -13.75 39.10
N ALA A 55 3.42 -14.58 40.14
CA ALA A 55 4.02 -15.91 40.04
C ALA A 55 3.17 -16.82 39.13
N LEU A 56 3.80 -17.65 38.31
CA LEU A 56 3.13 -18.47 37.30
C LEU A 56 2.04 -19.39 37.87
N ASP A 57 2.29 -19.96 39.05
CA ASP A 57 1.36 -20.83 39.78
C ASP A 57 0.10 -20.10 40.28
N LEU A 58 0.15 -18.78 40.40
CA LEU A 58 -0.97 -17.92 40.77
C LEU A 58 -1.56 -17.17 39.57
N PHE A 59 -1.07 -17.42 38.36
CA PHE A 59 -1.45 -16.66 37.18
C PHE A 59 -2.87 -17.03 36.68
N ASP A 60 -3.83 -16.15 36.95
CA ASP A 60 -5.19 -16.16 36.39
C ASP A 60 -5.34 -15.14 35.22
N PRO A 61 -5.45 -15.59 33.95
CA PRO A 61 -5.44 -14.69 32.79
C PRO A 61 -6.48 -13.56 32.84
N PRO A 62 -7.76 -13.77 33.20
CA PRO A 62 -8.76 -12.70 33.29
C PRO A 62 -8.45 -11.62 34.33
N ARG A 63 -7.56 -11.89 35.30
CA ARG A 63 -7.22 -10.94 36.38
C ARG A 63 -5.83 -10.31 36.23
N HIS A 64 -4.90 -11.05 35.63
CA HIS A 64 -3.49 -10.67 35.58
C HIS A 64 -2.99 -10.29 34.19
N THR A 65 -3.89 -10.17 33.21
CA THR A 65 -3.59 -9.59 31.90
C THR A 65 -4.12 -8.16 31.80
N SER A 66 -3.41 -7.31 31.08
CA SER A 66 -3.93 -5.98 30.71
C SER A 66 -5.06 -6.12 29.68
N THR A 67 -5.78 -5.03 29.43
CA THR A 67 -6.78 -4.97 28.33
C THR A 67 -6.19 -5.26 26.96
N ALA A 68 -4.88 -5.10 26.80
CA ALA A 68 -4.13 -5.42 25.58
C ALA A 68 -3.66 -6.89 25.53
N GLY A 69 -3.87 -7.66 26.60
CA GLY A 69 -3.34 -9.03 26.74
C GLY A 69 -1.88 -9.09 27.18
N GLU A 70 -1.29 -7.98 27.67
CA GLU A 70 0.06 -7.99 28.25
C GLU A 70 0.03 -8.72 29.60
N ALA A 71 1.04 -9.54 29.88
CA ALA A 71 1.22 -10.24 31.14
C ALA A 71 2.66 -10.10 31.62
N LEU A 72 2.84 -9.95 32.94
CA LEU A 72 4.14 -9.94 33.59
C LEU A 72 4.20 -11.14 34.55
N VAL A 73 4.89 -12.20 34.14
CA VAL A 73 4.87 -13.49 34.86
C VAL A 73 6.26 -13.81 35.38
N THR A 74 6.33 -14.18 36.66
CA THR A 74 7.55 -14.70 37.28
C THR A 74 7.47 -16.23 37.33
N ALA A 75 8.49 -16.90 36.79
CA ALA A 75 8.54 -18.35 36.69
C ALA A 75 9.97 -18.86 36.81
N GLN A 76 10.12 -20.12 37.21
CA GLN A 76 11.35 -20.86 36.95
C GLN A 76 11.37 -21.30 35.47
N ILE A 77 12.52 -21.22 34.80
CA ILE A 77 12.66 -21.70 33.41
C ILE A 77 13.37 -23.05 33.36
N ASP A 78 12.86 -23.96 32.53
CA ASP A 78 13.57 -25.20 32.18
C ASP A 78 14.50 -24.96 30.98
N VAL A 79 15.74 -24.58 31.28
CA VAL A 79 16.77 -24.32 30.26
C VAL A 79 17.14 -25.58 29.48
N ALA A 80 17.09 -26.75 30.13
CA ALA A 80 17.41 -28.03 29.48
C ALA A 80 16.28 -28.46 28.53
N GLY A 81 15.04 -28.10 28.85
CA GLY A 81 13.86 -28.29 28.01
C GLY A 81 13.66 -27.24 26.91
N ALA A 82 14.57 -26.27 26.76
CA ALA A 82 14.46 -25.24 25.73
C ALA A 82 14.70 -25.81 24.32
N VAL A 83 13.84 -25.46 23.36
CA VAL A 83 13.89 -26.00 22.00
C VAL A 83 13.75 -24.89 20.96
N ASP A 84 14.66 -24.88 20.00
CA ASP A 84 14.54 -24.05 18.80
C ASP A 84 13.44 -24.61 17.88
N LEU A 85 12.49 -23.76 17.54
CA LEU A 85 11.42 -24.01 16.59
C LEU A 85 11.82 -23.45 15.22
N ALA A 86 11.85 -24.33 14.22
CA ALA A 86 12.13 -23.95 12.85
C ALA A 86 11.03 -23.04 12.28
N PRO A 87 11.35 -22.18 11.30
CA PRO A 87 10.35 -21.40 10.58
C PRO A 87 9.22 -22.28 10.02
N LEU A 88 7.98 -21.86 10.22
CA LEU A 88 6.79 -22.58 9.71
C LEU A 88 6.61 -22.46 8.20
N VAL A 89 7.25 -21.46 7.60
CA VAL A 89 7.31 -21.22 6.17
C VAL A 89 8.74 -20.87 5.80
N GLU A 90 9.14 -21.17 4.57
CA GLU A 90 10.46 -20.81 4.06
C GLU A 90 10.70 -19.29 4.19
N GLY A 91 11.80 -18.92 4.85
CA GLY A 91 12.12 -17.51 5.16
C GLY A 91 11.26 -16.87 6.27
N GLY A 92 10.42 -17.64 6.96
CA GLY A 92 9.67 -17.16 8.13
C GLY A 92 10.54 -17.01 9.39
N PRO A 93 10.03 -16.36 10.45
CA PRO A 93 10.77 -16.25 11.70
C PRO A 93 10.84 -17.61 12.40
N SER A 94 12.00 -17.94 12.95
CA SER A 94 12.16 -19.01 13.93
C SER A 94 11.68 -18.57 15.31
N ALA A 95 11.66 -19.48 16.28
CA ALA A 95 11.36 -19.14 17.66
C ALA A 95 12.17 -20.02 18.63
N LEU A 96 12.28 -19.59 19.89
CA LEU A 96 12.75 -20.43 20.99
C LEU A 96 11.59 -20.69 21.93
N ALA A 97 11.24 -21.96 22.14
CA ALA A 97 10.27 -22.38 23.14
C ALA A 97 11.00 -22.79 24.43
N VAL A 98 10.56 -22.25 25.56
CA VAL A 98 11.14 -22.54 26.88
C VAL A 98 10.01 -22.94 27.83
N PRO A 99 10.02 -24.17 28.39
CA PRO A 99 9.04 -24.58 29.38
C PRO A 99 9.16 -23.73 30.65
N LEU A 100 8.01 -23.34 31.19
CA LEU A 100 7.90 -22.55 32.41
C LEU A 100 7.39 -23.43 33.55
N LEU A 101 8.02 -23.30 34.71
CA LEU A 101 7.79 -24.09 35.90
C LEU A 101 7.30 -23.18 37.04
N SER A 102 6.68 -23.80 38.05
CA SER A 102 6.25 -23.08 39.26
C SER A 102 7.43 -22.37 39.92
N VAL A 103 7.15 -21.23 40.56
CA VAL A 103 8.14 -20.52 41.39
C VAL A 103 8.48 -21.32 42.65
N THR A 104 7.55 -22.13 43.14
CA THR A 104 7.67 -22.84 44.43
C THR A 104 8.10 -24.30 44.32
N ASP A 105 8.30 -24.83 43.12
CA ASP A 105 8.47 -26.27 42.91
C ASP A 105 9.86 -26.64 42.42
N ASP A 106 10.62 -27.28 43.31
CA ASP A 106 11.98 -27.76 43.05
C ASP A 106 12.02 -29.23 42.60
N THR A 107 10.87 -29.92 42.53
CA THR A 107 10.83 -31.40 42.48
C THR A 107 10.82 -32.00 41.07
N GLY A 108 11.05 -31.20 40.03
CA GLY A 108 11.04 -31.70 38.65
C GLY A 108 9.63 -31.93 38.09
N ALA A 109 8.64 -31.18 38.60
CA ALA A 109 7.28 -31.22 38.10
C ALA A 109 7.15 -30.86 36.61
N ALA A 110 6.03 -31.28 36.03
CA ALA A 110 5.68 -30.95 34.66
C ALA A 110 5.60 -29.43 34.45
N PRO A 111 5.97 -28.93 33.26
CA PRO A 111 5.82 -27.52 32.91
C PRO A 111 4.39 -27.02 33.17
N LEU A 112 4.27 -25.90 33.88
CA LEU A 112 3.00 -25.22 34.12
C LEU A 112 2.64 -24.27 32.98
N GLY A 113 3.58 -23.91 32.12
CA GLY A 113 3.35 -23.00 30.99
C GLY A 113 4.51 -23.02 30.01
N MET A 114 4.48 -22.07 29.07
CA MET A 114 5.51 -21.95 28.05
C MET A 114 5.82 -20.49 27.70
N ALA A 115 7.09 -20.18 27.52
CA ALA A 115 7.53 -18.94 26.88
C ALA A 115 7.95 -19.22 25.44
N ILE A 116 7.39 -18.50 24.48
CA ILE A 116 7.77 -18.58 23.08
C ILE A 116 8.39 -17.25 22.66
N PHE A 117 9.72 -17.21 22.58
CA PHE A 117 10.47 -16.06 22.11
C PHE A 117 10.42 -16.03 20.60
N SER A 118 9.69 -15.06 20.04
CA SER A 118 9.58 -14.85 18.60
C SER A 118 9.43 -13.36 18.29
N SER A 119 10.00 -12.93 17.17
CA SER A 119 9.83 -11.60 16.59
C SER A 119 10.03 -11.72 15.07
N PRO A 120 9.62 -10.73 14.25
CA PRO A 120 9.79 -10.78 12.80
C PRO A 120 11.25 -11.04 12.38
N ASP A 121 12.20 -10.48 13.12
CA ASP A 121 13.64 -10.59 12.89
C ASP A 121 14.32 -11.51 13.92
N PHE A 122 13.58 -12.47 14.47
CA PHE A 122 14.14 -13.42 15.42
C PHE A 122 15.09 -14.38 14.69
N VAL A 123 16.34 -14.42 15.15
CA VAL A 123 17.38 -15.31 14.65
C VAL A 123 17.76 -16.30 15.76
N PRO A 124 17.94 -17.59 15.47
CA PRO A 124 18.41 -18.57 16.46
C PRO A 124 19.71 -18.10 17.12
N GLY A 125 19.85 -18.33 18.42
CA GLY A 125 21.02 -17.90 19.20
C GLY A 125 20.97 -16.45 19.70
N ARG A 126 20.03 -15.61 19.23
CA ARG A 126 19.83 -14.26 19.79
C ARG A 126 19.41 -14.29 21.25
N ILE A 127 18.45 -15.18 21.56
CA ILE A 127 18.11 -15.58 22.92
C ILE A 127 18.49 -17.05 23.02
N THR A 128 19.25 -17.41 24.05
CA THR A 128 19.61 -18.80 24.35
C THR A 128 19.14 -19.13 25.75
N GLY A 129 18.88 -20.41 26.01
CA GLY A 129 18.55 -20.87 27.36
C GLY A 129 19.64 -20.49 28.39
N ALA A 130 20.92 -20.55 27.99
CA ALA A 130 22.05 -20.11 28.82
C ALA A 130 22.02 -18.59 29.08
N GLY A 131 21.68 -17.78 28.07
CA GLY A 131 21.51 -16.34 28.23
C GLY A 131 20.34 -15.99 29.16
N LEU A 132 19.23 -16.71 29.07
CA LEU A 132 18.11 -16.58 30.00
C LEU A 132 18.51 -16.94 31.44
N ALA A 133 19.30 -18.01 31.61
CA ALA A 133 19.83 -18.40 32.92
C ALA A 133 20.71 -17.33 33.55
N ALA A 134 21.56 -16.68 32.74
CA ALA A 134 22.43 -15.60 33.20
C ALA A 134 21.67 -14.33 33.63
N MET A 135 20.42 -14.15 33.18
CA MET A 135 19.57 -13.02 33.56
C MET A 135 18.78 -13.26 34.85
N ALA A 136 18.77 -14.48 35.40
CA ALA A 136 18.06 -14.77 36.65
C ALA A 136 18.76 -14.09 37.84
N GLY A 137 17.99 -13.30 38.59
CA GLY A 137 18.53 -12.35 39.59
C GLY A 137 18.99 -12.95 40.92
N ALA A 138 18.88 -14.27 41.14
CA ALA A 138 19.19 -14.89 42.42
C ALA A 138 20.13 -16.10 42.27
N PRO A 139 21.40 -16.02 42.71
CA PRO A 139 22.26 -17.19 42.85
C PRO A 139 21.79 -18.03 44.04
N GLY A 140 21.34 -19.27 43.79
CA GLY A 140 21.03 -20.21 44.87
C GLY A 140 19.93 -21.24 44.55
N ASP A 141 19.00 -20.92 43.65
CA ASP A 141 17.98 -21.87 43.22
C ASP A 141 18.50 -22.85 42.16
N PRO A 142 18.03 -24.11 42.15
CA PRO A 142 18.44 -25.10 41.16
C PRO A 142 18.02 -24.73 39.74
N ARG A 143 17.09 -23.78 39.58
CA ARG A 143 16.58 -23.31 38.29
C ARG A 143 16.52 -21.78 38.25
N PRO A 144 16.85 -21.15 37.10
CA PRO A 144 16.84 -19.71 37.00
C PRO A 144 15.41 -19.16 37.13
N LEU A 145 15.21 -18.23 38.05
CA LEU A 145 13.94 -17.52 38.22
C LEU A 145 13.98 -16.23 37.39
N VAL A 146 13.01 -16.09 36.49
CA VAL A 146 12.92 -14.96 35.55
C VAL A 146 11.54 -14.34 35.59
N THR A 147 11.49 -13.01 35.45
CA THR A 147 10.25 -12.27 35.24
C THR A 147 10.13 -11.91 33.77
N LEU A 148 9.16 -12.50 33.10
CA LEU A 148 8.92 -12.36 31.66
C LEU A 148 7.78 -11.38 31.42
N ASN A 149 8.04 -10.34 30.65
CA ASN A 149 7.01 -9.46 30.12
C ASN A 149 6.70 -9.84 28.68
N GLY A 150 5.43 -10.09 28.36
CA GLY A 150 5.02 -10.50 27.02
C GLY A 150 3.52 -10.48 26.78
N TRP A 151 3.13 -10.91 25.58
CA TRP A 151 1.72 -11.17 25.26
C TRP A 151 1.29 -12.53 25.81
N PHE A 152 0.15 -12.59 26.48
CA PHE A 152 -0.51 -13.85 26.82
C PHE A 152 -1.30 -14.38 25.62
N GLY A 153 -1.23 -15.68 25.37
CA GLY A 153 -2.01 -16.30 24.30
C GLY A 153 -2.00 -17.82 24.33
N THR A 154 -2.37 -18.39 23.19
CA THR A 154 -2.24 -19.83 22.92
C THR A 154 -0.98 -20.09 22.08
N PRO A 155 -0.50 -21.33 21.94
CA PRO A 155 0.67 -21.62 21.09
C PRO A 155 0.43 -21.29 19.62
N GLY A 156 -0.84 -21.14 19.19
CA GLY A 156 -1.23 -20.66 17.87
C GLY A 156 -0.60 -21.48 16.75
N LYS A 157 0.20 -20.82 15.91
CA LYS A 157 0.88 -21.44 14.76
C LYS A 157 1.98 -22.44 15.15
N TRP A 158 2.44 -22.41 16.41
CA TRP A 158 3.55 -23.24 16.89
C TRP A 158 3.12 -24.61 17.42
N VAL A 159 1.81 -24.89 17.54
CA VAL A 159 1.29 -26.14 18.12
C VAL A 159 1.93 -27.37 17.48
N ALA A 160 1.93 -27.47 16.14
CA ALA A 160 2.48 -28.63 15.43
C ALA A 160 3.99 -28.83 15.71
N ALA A 161 4.77 -27.74 15.70
CA ALA A 161 6.20 -27.80 15.96
C ALA A 161 6.53 -28.17 17.41
N LEU A 162 5.65 -27.79 18.36
CA LEU A 162 5.78 -28.17 19.77
C LEU A 162 5.41 -29.65 19.98
N ASP A 163 4.33 -30.11 19.35
CA ASP A 163 3.88 -31.49 19.39
C ASP A 163 4.93 -32.46 18.80
N GLU A 164 5.55 -32.10 17.68
CA GLU A 164 6.67 -32.84 17.07
C GLU A 164 7.87 -33.02 18.01
N ARG A 165 8.04 -32.08 18.95
CA ARG A 165 9.09 -32.12 19.97
C ARG A 165 8.62 -32.77 21.28
N GLY A 166 7.40 -33.31 21.31
CA GLY A 166 6.81 -33.92 22.50
C GLY A 166 6.46 -32.92 23.60
N MET A 167 6.36 -31.63 23.28
CA MET A 167 6.04 -30.58 24.25
C MET A 167 4.53 -30.30 24.25
N ASN A 168 3.81 -30.96 25.15
CA ASN A 168 2.38 -30.71 25.32
C ASN A 168 2.13 -29.43 26.14
N VAL A 169 1.51 -28.43 25.52
CA VAL A 169 1.24 -27.14 26.15
C VAL A 169 -0.16 -27.11 26.74
N THR A 170 -0.27 -27.43 28.03
CA THR A 170 -1.54 -27.42 28.76
C THR A 170 -1.78 -26.12 29.55
N GLY A 171 -0.74 -25.30 29.72
CA GLY A 171 -0.77 -24.09 30.52
C GLY A 171 -0.73 -22.78 29.73
N PRO A 172 -0.61 -21.63 30.42
CA PRO A 172 -0.46 -20.32 29.78
C PRO A 172 0.77 -20.26 28.86
N VAL A 173 0.59 -19.65 27.69
CA VAL A 173 1.69 -19.29 26.79
C VAL A 173 1.95 -17.79 26.87
N ILE A 174 3.18 -17.46 27.17
CA ILE A 174 3.68 -16.09 27.16
C ILE A 174 4.56 -15.92 25.93
N TYR A 175 4.41 -14.82 25.21
CA TYR A 175 5.27 -14.39 24.10
C TYR A 175 6.10 -13.20 24.57
N PRO A 176 7.30 -13.42 25.14
CA PRO A 176 8.08 -12.35 25.74
C PRO A 176 8.52 -11.31 24.71
N PHE A 177 8.60 -10.05 25.13
CA PHE A 177 9.05 -8.94 24.28
C PHE A 177 10.57 -9.00 24.05
N VAL A 178 10.99 -9.73 23.01
CA VAL A 178 12.41 -9.92 22.61
C VAL A 178 13.15 -8.58 22.43
N ASP A 179 12.52 -7.63 21.74
CA ASP A 179 13.06 -6.29 21.45
C ASP A 179 12.68 -5.24 22.51
N GLY A 180 12.15 -5.71 23.64
CA GLY A 180 11.62 -4.87 24.71
C GLY A 180 10.18 -4.41 24.48
N ARG A 181 9.52 -4.04 25.58
CA ARG A 181 8.11 -3.63 25.61
C ARG A 181 7.80 -2.48 24.65
N ARG A 182 8.72 -1.52 24.52
CA ARG A 182 8.54 -0.37 23.64
C ARG A 182 8.36 -0.80 22.18
N ALA A 183 9.24 -1.66 21.66
CA ALA A 183 9.17 -2.14 20.29
C ALA A 183 7.94 -3.03 20.04
N ALA A 184 7.53 -3.80 21.06
CA ALA A 184 6.34 -4.65 20.95
C ALA A 184 5.02 -3.86 20.90
N ILE A 185 4.93 -2.74 21.61
CA ILE A 185 3.69 -1.95 21.74
C ILE A 185 3.66 -0.79 20.73
N LEU A 186 4.78 -0.07 20.59
CA LEU A 186 4.93 1.05 19.69
C LEU A 186 5.64 0.58 18.41
N PRO A 187 5.00 0.69 17.25
CA PRO A 187 5.66 0.42 15.97
C PRO A 187 6.98 1.16 15.81
N ASP A 188 7.89 0.64 14.99
CA ASP A 188 9.16 1.31 14.68
C ASP A 188 8.95 2.67 14.00
N ASP A 189 7.83 2.83 13.29
CA ASP A 189 7.40 4.08 12.67
C ASP A 189 6.53 4.97 13.59
N TYR A 190 6.47 4.68 14.88
CA TYR A 190 5.71 5.50 15.83
C TYR A 190 6.16 6.98 15.78
N GLY A 191 5.22 7.87 15.45
CA GLY A 191 5.48 9.30 15.25
C GLY A 191 5.83 9.69 13.81
N GLN A 192 5.97 8.74 12.88
CA GLN A 192 6.16 9.00 11.45
C GLN A 192 4.83 8.80 10.71
N SER A 193 4.26 9.86 10.13
CA SER A 193 2.99 9.76 9.39
C SER A 193 3.19 9.23 7.97
N ALA A 194 3.48 7.94 7.81
CA ALA A 194 3.76 7.37 6.50
C ALA A 194 2.53 7.29 5.57
N VAL A 195 1.31 7.19 6.13
CA VAL A 195 0.09 6.94 5.33
C VAL A 195 -0.37 8.22 4.62
N PHE A 196 -0.61 9.31 5.35
CA PHE A 196 -1.04 10.57 4.74
C PHE A 196 -0.02 11.11 3.72
N GLU A 197 1.27 10.96 4.00
CA GLU A 197 2.33 11.38 3.07
C GLU A 197 2.22 10.64 1.71
N ARG A 198 1.99 9.33 1.72
CA ARG A 198 1.84 8.53 0.50
C ARG A 198 0.57 8.92 -0.27
N PHE A 199 -0.57 9.04 0.42
CA PHE A 199 -1.84 9.38 -0.22
C PHE A 199 -1.86 10.83 -0.72
N SER A 200 -1.25 11.77 -0.02
CA SER A 200 -1.14 13.17 -0.46
C SER A 200 -0.24 13.32 -1.70
N LYS A 201 0.85 12.54 -1.82
CA LYS A 201 1.66 12.48 -3.04
C LYS A 201 0.86 12.00 -4.24
N VAL A 202 0.10 10.91 -4.07
CA VAL A 202 -0.73 10.34 -5.14
C VAL A 202 -1.90 11.26 -5.50
N GLY A 203 -2.64 11.74 -4.50
CA GLY A 203 -3.75 12.68 -4.69
C GLY A 203 -3.28 13.99 -5.31
N GLY A 204 -2.13 14.52 -4.89
CA GLY A 204 -1.49 15.69 -5.47
C GLY A 204 -1.11 15.49 -6.94
N ALA A 205 -0.52 14.34 -7.29
CA ALA A 205 -0.17 14.02 -8.68
C ALA A 205 -1.42 13.93 -9.58
N LEU A 206 -2.49 13.29 -9.11
CA LEU A 206 -3.77 13.23 -9.83
C LEU A 206 -4.41 14.61 -9.97
N GLY A 207 -4.45 15.39 -8.89
CA GLY A 207 -5.00 16.75 -8.93
C GLY A 207 -4.23 17.65 -9.90
N PHE A 208 -2.90 17.53 -9.91
CA PHE A 208 -2.04 18.27 -10.82
C PHE A 208 -2.26 17.86 -12.28
N LEU A 209 -2.36 16.56 -12.56
CA LEU A 209 -2.67 16.06 -13.91
C LEU A 209 -4.06 16.52 -14.38
N ALA A 210 -5.04 16.63 -13.48
CA ALA A 210 -6.38 17.13 -13.79
C ALA A 210 -6.32 18.59 -14.23
N LEU A 211 -5.56 19.42 -13.51
CA LEU A 211 -5.34 20.83 -13.85
C LEU A 211 -4.61 20.98 -15.20
N LEU A 212 -3.63 20.12 -15.47
CA LEU A 212 -2.92 20.11 -16.74
C LEU A 212 -3.85 19.77 -17.91
N LEU A 213 -4.66 18.71 -17.76
CA LEU A 213 -5.65 18.34 -18.77
C LEU A 213 -6.67 19.47 -18.97
N PHE A 214 -7.11 20.14 -17.90
CA PHE A 214 -8.01 21.28 -18.00
C PHE A 214 -7.38 22.46 -18.75
N ALA A 215 -6.09 22.75 -18.51
CA ALA A 215 -5.37 23.81 -19.19
C ALA A 215 -5.19 23.52 -20.70
N VAL A 216 -4.98 22.25 -21.07
CA VAL A 216 -4.84 21.83 -22.47
C VAL A 216 -6.20 21.73 -23.19
N ALA A 217 -7.26 21.32 -22.47
CA ALA A 217 -8.58 21.10 -23.03
C ALA A 217 -9.42 22.37 -23.21
N ARG A 218 -8.92 23.55 -22.76
CA ARG A 218 -9.62 24.81 -23.02
C ARG A 218 -9.79 24.99 -24.53
N PRO A 219 -11.04 25.02 -25.04
CA PRO A 219 -11.25 25.36 -26.43
C PRO A 219 -10.59 26.71 -26.65
N ARG A 220 -9.77 26.83 -27.70
CA ARG A 220 -9.41 28.15 -28.20
C ARG A 220 -10.76 28.81 -28.47
N SER A 221 -11.11 29.79 -27.65
CA SER A 221 -12.15 30.73 -28.02
C SER A 221 -11.72 31.20 -29.40
N ASP A 222 -12.53 30.91 -30.42
CA ASP A 222 -12.34 31.42 -31.78
C ASP A 222 -12.57 32.94 -31.71
N GLU A 223 -11.60 33.61 -31.10
CA GLU A 223 -11.45 35.04 -31.01
C GLU A 223 -10.67 35.45 -32.26
N ALA A 224 -11.32 35.29 -33.43
CA ALA A 224 -10.87 35.86 -34.70
C ALA A 224 -11.90 35.84 -35.86
N ASP A 225 -13.20 35.57 -35.63
CA ASP A 225 -14.23 35.88 -36.65
C ASP A 225 -14.94 37.23 -36.36
N THR A 226 -14.23 38.13 -35.68
CA THR A 226 -14.61 39.54 -35.53
C THR A 226 -13.65 40.42 -36.34
N GLU A 227 -13.65 40.30 -37.67
CA GLU A 227 -13.31 41.39 -38.61
C GLU A 227 -13.39 40.93 -40.06
N THR A 228 -14.61 40.72 -40.53
CA THR A 228 -14.99 41.21 -41.85
C THR A 228 -16.45 41.59 -41.74
N ALA A 229 -16.70 42.60 -40.88
CA ALA A 229 -17.78 43.51 -41.18
C ALA A 229 -17.49 44.01 -42.59
N THR A 230 -18.20 43.43 -43.55
CA THR A 230 -18.31 43.89 -44.91
C THR A 230 -18.55 45.38 -44.82
N GLU A 231 -17.49 46.17 -45.01
CA GLU A 231 -17.59 47.56 -45.39
C GLU A 231 -18.37 47.52 -46.70
N THR A 232 -19.69 47.68 -46.60
CA THR A 232 -20.56 47.94 -47.73
C THR A 232 -20.10 49.26 -48.32
N VAL A 233 -19.11 49.18 -49.21
CA VAL A 233 -18.75 50.25 -50.12
C VAL A 233 -20.05 50.67 -50.83
N PRO A 234 -20.54 51.91 -50.65
CA PRO A 234 -21.66 52.38 -51.45
C PRO A 234 -21.24 52.34 -52.92
N VAL A 235 -22.02 51.64 -53.73
CA VAL A 235 -21.90 51.58 -55.18
C VAL A 235 -21.87 53.00 -55.74
N ALA A 236 -20.67 53.48 -56.05
CA ALA A 236 -20.48 54.71 -56.81
C ALA A 236 -20.91 54.46 -58.26
N SER A 237 -21.72 55.38 -58.77
CA SER A 237 -22.30 55.42 -60.12
C SER A 237 -21.26 55.22 -61.24
N PRO A 238 -21.69 54.75 -62.43
CA PRO A 238 -20.79 54.45 -63.54
C PRO A 238 -20.06 55.71 -64.01
N ARG A 239 -18.73 55.67 -63.97
CA ARG A 239 -17.83 56.69 -64.53
C ARG A 239 -17.66 56.43 -66.05
N PRO A 240 -17.79 57.44 -66.91
CA PRO A 240 -17.67 57.30 -68.36
C PRO A 240 -16.23 57.00 -68.81
N PRO A 241 -16.03 56.39 -69.99
CA PRO A 241 -14.75 55.87 -70.44
C PRO A 241 -13.86 56.98 -71.00
N GLY A 242 -12.61 57.07 -70.51
CA GLY A 242 -11.57 57.87 -71.14
C GLY A 242 -10.56 58.47 -70.18
N ALA A 243 -9.58 57.68 -69.74
CA ALA A 243 -8.22 58.11 -69.37
C ALA A 243 -7.40 56.87 -69.00
N GLN A 244 -6.54 56.45 -69.91
CA GLN A 244 -5.44 55.52 -69.64
C GLN A 244 -4.23 56.29 -69.08
N GLU A 245 -3.37 55.53 -68.39
CA GLU A 245 -1.99 55.80 -67.94
C GLU A 245 -1.81 56.15 -66.43
N PRO A 246 -0.61 55.94 -65.85
CA PRO A 246 0.00 54.62 -65.59
C PRO A 246 0.65 54.56 -64.18
N GLY A 247 0.92 53.35 -63.69
CA GLY A 247 1.99 53.10 -62.71
C GLY A 247 1.72 53.48 -61.26
N ASP A 248 1.51 52.48 -60.41
CA ASP A 248 2.27 52.43 -59.15
C ASP A 248 2.41 50.98 -58.68
N ALA A 249 3.66 50.56 -58.57
CA ALA A 249 4.06 49.25 -58.10
C ALA A 249 3.83 49.17 -56.59
N ALA A 250 2.68 48.66 -56.18
CA ALA A 250 2.43 48.29 -54.79
C ALA A 250 3.30 47.07 -54.44
N VAL A 251 4.45 47.33 -53.82
CA VAL A 251 5.31 46.36 -53.16
C VAL A 251 4.47 45.66 -52.07
N VAL A 252 3.98 44.47 -52.38
CA VAL A 252 3.38 43.54 -51.41
C VAL A 252 4.51 43.05 -50.52
N GLY A 253 4.73 43.74 -49.41
CA GLY A 253 5.59 43.25 -48.34
C GLY A 253 4.99 41.97 -47.74
N PRO A 254 5.78 40.91 -47.50
CA PRO A 254 5.27 39.69 -46.89
C PRO A 254 4.76 40.01 -45.48
N ALA A 255 3.47 39.79 -45.25
CA ALA A 255 2.88 39.84 -43.93
C ALA A 255 3.55 38.79 -43.05
N ILE A 256 4.52 39.22 -42.23
CA ILE A 256 5.12 38.38 -41.19
C ILE A 256 4.03 38.14 -40.16
N ALA A 257 3.36 37.00 -40.26
CA ALA A 257 2.43 36.51 -39.26
C ALA A 257 3.18 36.34 -37.93
N SER A 258 3.02 37.32 -37.05
CA SER A 258 3.60 37.26 -35.70
C SER A 258 2.94 36.09 -34.95
N ASP A 259 3.72 35.04 -34.66
CA ASP A 259 3.32 33.87 -33.86
C ASP A 259 3.03 34.33 -32.42
N ARG A 260 1.84 34.90 -32.20
CA ARG A 260 1.32 35.32 -30.89
C ARG A 260 0.89 34.09 -30.08
N ARG A 261 1.83 33.21 -29.75
CA ARG A 261 1.60 32.16 -28.74
C ARG A 261 1.34 32.85 -27.41
N SER A 262 0.17 32.60 -26.82
CA SER A 262 -0.25 33.32 -25.60
C SER A 262 0.81 33.21 -24.49
N PRO A 263 1.20 34.33 -23.86
CA PRO A 263 2.20 34.34 -22.80
C PRO A 263 1.79 33.47 -21.62
N VAL A 264 0.48 33.34 -21.37
CA VAL A 264 -0.11 32.48 -20.35
C VAL A 264 0.25 31.00 -20.55
N ARG A 265 0.27 30.50 -21.79
CA ARG A 265 0.65 29.11 -22.06
C ARG A 265 2.14 28.86 -21.77
N ARG A 266 3.01 29.83 -22.04
CA ARG A 266 4.45 29.72 -21.70
C ARG A 266 4.66 29.74 -20.19
N ILE A 267 3.91 30.57 -19.47
CA ILE A 267 3.97 30.63 -18.00
C ILE A 267 3.49 29.31 -17.39
N LEU A 268 2.38 28.73 -17.87
CA LEU A 268 1.88 27.44 -17.39
C LEU A 268 2.84 26.27 -17.69
N VAL A 269 3.43 26.23 -18.89
CA VAL A 269 4.43 25.20 -19.24
C VAL A 269 5.71 25.37 -18.42
N GLY A 270 6.14 26.62 -18.18
CA GLY A 270 7.28 26.92 -17.30
C GLY A 270 7.03 26.47 -15.86
N LEU A 271 5.86 26.79 -15.31
CA LEU A 271 5.46 26.35 -13.97
C LEU A 271 5.40 24.82 -13.87
N PHE A 272 4.91 24.15 -14.92
CA PHE A 272 4.89 22.69 -15.00
C PHE A 272 6.30 22.09 -14.98
N LEU A 273 7.24 22.61 -15.77
CA LEU A 273 8.62 22.15 -15.78
C LEU A 273 9.30 22.34 -14.42
N VAL A 274 9.04 23.45 -13.74
CA VAL A 274 9.55 23.70 -12.38
C VAL A 274 8.98 22.68 -11.39
N PHE A 275 7.68 22.36 -11.47
CA PHE A 275 7.05 21.40 -10.57
C PHE A 275 7.52 19.96 -10.80
N VAL A 276 7.69 19.56 -12.07
CA VAL A 276 8.28 18.25 -12.43
C VAL A 276 9.73 18.16 -11.95
N LEU A 277 10.53 19.22 -12.13
CA LEU A 277 11.90 19.27 -11.63
C LEU A 277 11.93 19.16 -10.10
N LEU A 278 11.04 19.86 -9.40
CA LEU A 278 10.93 19.79 -7.93
C LEU A 278 10.54 18.38 -7.46
N ALA A 279 9.60 17.72 -8.14
CA ALA A 279 9.19 16.36 -7.83
C ALA A 279 10.32 15.35 -8.09
N VAL A 280 11.06 15.49 -9.19
CA VAL A 280 12.25 14.67 -9.48
C VAL A 280 13.30 14.87 -8.41
N VAL A 281 13.61 16.12 -8.05
CA VAL A 281 14.58 16.44 -6.98
C VAL A 281 14.12 15.86 -5.65
N MET A 282 12.84 15.93 -5.27
CA MET A 282 12.37 15.34 -4.01
C MET A 282 12.42 13.80 -4.00
N ILE A 283 12.28 13.14 -5.14
CA ILE A 283 12.40 11.68 -5.25
C ILE A 283 13.87 11.24 -5.24
N THR A 284 14.76 12.00 -5.88
CA THR A 284 16.17 11.65 -6.04
C THR A 284 17.07 12.17 -4.93
N ALA A 285 16.73 13.30 -4.30
CA ALA A 285 17.53 13.93 -3.25
C ALA A 285 17.78 13.00 -2.04
N PRO A 286 16.81 12.23 -1.51
CA PRO A 286 17.09 11.29 -0.42
C PRO A 286 18.06 10.18 -0.83
N ARG A 287 18.11 9.81 -2.11
CA ARG A 287 19.04 8.80 -2.65
C ARG A 287 20.43 9.36 -2.94
N LEU A 288 20.52 10.66 -3.24
CA LEU A 288 21.78 11.34 -3.54
C LEU A 288 22.44 11.95 -2.30
N LEU A 289 21.65 12.34 -1.30
CA LEU A 289 22.09 12.90 -0.02
C LEU A 289 22.09 11.87 1.12
N GLY A 290 21.52 10.68 0.88
CA GLY A 290 21.67 9.53 1.77
C GLY A 290 23.15 9.13 1.81
N SER A 291 23.79 9.44 2.92
CA SER A 291 25.15 9.03 3.29
C SER A 291 25.36 7.55 3.03
N GLY A 292 25.99 7.24 1.89
CA GLY A 292 26.61 5.95 1.65
C GLY A 292 27.79 5.81 2.60
N GLU A 293 27.55 5.28 3.79
CA GLU A 293 28.50 4.32 4.34
C GLU A 293 28.21 2.99 3.63
N PRO A 294 29.08 2.54 2.71
CA PRO A 294 28.99 1.17 2.25
C PRO A 294 29.26 0.29 3.46
N VAL A 295 28.21 -0.31 4.01
CA VAL A 295 28.37 -1.47 4.89
C VAL A 295 29.05 -2.52 4.03
N ALA A 296 30.35 -2.71 4.24
CA ALA A 296 31.10 -3.77 3.60
C ALA A 296 30.36 -5.09 3.91
N PRO A 297 30.10 -5.94 2.90
CA PRO A 297 29.48 -7.23 3.15
C PRO A 297 30.35 -7.96 4.18
N THR A 298 29.77 -8.24 5.35
CA THR A 298 30.44 -9.04 6.36
C THR A 298 30.78 -10.40 5.75
N ALA A 299 31.98 -10.91 6.04
CA ALA A 299 32.54 -12.13 5.45
C ALA A 299 31.59 -13.36 5.51
N ALA A 300 30.59 -13.34 6.39
CA ALA A 300 29.54 -14.36 6.47
C ALA A 300 28.58 -14.39 5.26
N GLU A 301 28.33 -13.27 4.58
CA GLU A 301 27.42 -13.21 3.43
C GLU A 301 28.08 -13.69 2.13
N ALA A 302 29.41 -13.58 2.04
CA ALA A 302 30.17 -14.09 0.89
C ALA A 302 30.21 -15.64 0.82
N GLU A 303 30.04 -16.32 1.96
CA GLU A 303 30.08 -17.79 2.03
C GLU A 303 28.70 -18.41 1.68
N VAL A 304 27.60 -17.72 2.01
CA VAL A 304 26.24 -18.19 1.67
C VAL A 304 25.99 -18.12 0.16
N GLN A 305 26.55 -17.13 -0.52
CA GLN A 305 26.36 -16.97 -1.97
C GLN A 305 27.24 -17.91 -2.82
N ALA A 306 28.29 -18.50 -2.24
CA ALA A 306 29.09 -19.54 -2.89
C ALA A 306 28.43 -20.93 -2.85
N THR A 307 27.41 -21.13 -1.99
CA THR A 307 26.77 -22.44 -1.78
C THR A 307 25.46 -22.61 -2.56
N SER A 308 24.87 -21.52 -3.07
CA SER A 308 23.62 -21.56 -3.85
C SER A 308 23.78 -22.00 -5.31
N ASP A 309 25.01 -22.09 -5.83
CA ASP A 309 25.28 -22.45 -7.24
C ASP A 309 25.58 -23.94 -7.48
N ILE A 310 25.52 -24.79 -6.44
CA ILE A 310 25.77 -26.23 -6.57
C ILE A 310 24.64 -27.02 -5.88
N VAL A 311 23.41 -27.03 -6.43
CA VAL A 311 22.53 -28.20 -6.51
C VAL A 311 21.39 -27.87 -7.50
N SER A 312 21.50 -28.45 -8.69
CA SER A 312 20.39 -28.62 -9.65
C SER A 312 19.66 -29.95 -9.37
N PRO A 313 18.49 -30.20 -10.01
CA PRO A 313 17.34 -30.86 -9.41
C PRO A 313 17.39 -32.39 -9.50
N ALA A 314 17.07 -33.06 -8.39
CA ALA A 314 16.65 -34.45 -8.41
C ALA A 314 15.71 -34.70 -7.23
N VAL A 315 14.48 -35.09 -7.56
CA VAL A 315 13.62 -36.10 -6.92
C VAL A 315 12.17 -35.77 -7.29
N ALA A 316 11.85 -36.09 -8.53
CA ALA A 316 10.53 -36.59 -8.88
C ALA A 316 10.55 -38.09 -8.55
N THR A 317 9.91 -38.49 -7.47
CA THR A 317 9.45 -39.88 -7.30
C THR A 317 8.09 -39.90 -6.61
N ALA A 318 7.19 -40.56 -7.30
CA ALA A 318 5.78 -40.75 -7.03
C ALA A 318 5.48 -41.44 -5.70
N ALA A 319 4.37 -41.05 -5.08
CA ALA A 319 3.55 -41.93 -4.24
C ALA A 319 2.26 -42.28 -5.01
N PRO A 320 1.89 -43.57 -5.14
CA PRO A 320 0.69 -44.01 -5.83
C PRO A 320 -0.50 -44.05 -4.86
N GLY A 321 -1.66 -43.50 -5.23
CA GLY A 321 -2.90 -43.80 -4.49
C GLY A 321 -4.06 -42.82 -4.53
N GLY A 322 -3.94 -41.65 -5.15
CA GLY A 322 -5.06 -40.72 -5.30
C GLY A 322 -5.75 -40.88 -6.65
N VAL A 323 -6.90 -41.56 -6.70
CA VAL A 323 -7.80 -41.50 -7.86
C VAL A 323 -8.37 -40.08 -7.92
N VAL A 324 -7.72 -39.22 -8.70
CA VAL A 324 -8.29 -37.94 -9.13
C VAL A 324 -9.23 -38.28 -10.28
N THR A 325 -10.53 -38.31 -10.00
CA THR A 325 -11.54 -38.39 -11.06
C THR A 325 -11.44 -37.15 -11.94
N ALA A 326 -11.40 -37.36 -13.25
CA ALA A 326 -11.24 -36.33 -14.28
C ALA A 326 -12.46 -35.39 -14.43
N GLU A 327 -13.39 -35.40 -13.47
CA GLU A 327 -14.62 -34.60 -13.46
C GLU A 327 -14.47 -33.28 -12.67
N GLY A 328 -13.35 -33.07 -11.97
CA GLY A 328 -13.07 -31.81 -11.25
C GLY A 328 -12.37 -30.72 -12.07
N ALA A 329 -11.86 -31.04 -13.27
CA ALA A 329 -11.04 -30.13 -14.08
C ALA A 329 -11.85 -29.15 -14.96
N ALA A 330 -13.19 -29.24 -14.94
CA ALA A 330 -14.10 -28.44 -15.77
C ALA A 330 -14.86 -27.34 -15.01
N THR A 331 -14.46 -26.99 -13.79
CA THR A 331 -14.87 -25.71 -13.18
C THR A 331 -13.82 -24.65 -13.49
N ALA A 332 -13.76 -24.25 -14.76
CA ALA A 332 -13.09 -23.04 -15.16
C ALA A 332 -13.73 -21.86 -14.41
N THR A 333 -13.08 -21.44 -13.31
CA THR A 333 -13.13 -20.10 -12.71
C THR A 333 -14.36 -19.26 -13.09
N GLU A 334 -15.53 -19.64 -12.60
CA GLU A 334 -16.60 -18.66 -12.46
C GLU A 334 -16.10 -17.65 -11.44
N LEU A 335 -15.68 -16.48 -11.95
CA LEU A 335 -15.34 -15.31 -11.16
C LEU A 335 -16.61 -14.86 -10.43
N SER A 336 -16.93 -15.51 -9.32
CA SER A 336 -18.14 -15.20 -8.57
C SER A 336 -18.01 -13.79 -8.01
N ILE A 337 -19.13 -13.04 -8.01
CA ILE A 337 -19.19 -11.70 -7.41
C ILE A 337 -18.71 -11.75 -5.94
N ALA A 338 -19.00 -12.85 -5.24
CA ALA A 338 -18.52 -13.10 -3.89
C ALA A 338 -16.99 -13.20 -3.80
N GLY A 339 -16.34 -13.91 -4.72
CA GLY A 339 -14.88 -14.04 -4.77
C GLY A 339 -14.18 -12.70 -5.07
N VAL A 340 -14.70 -11.93 -6.03
CA VAL A 340 -14.18 -10.58 -6.33
C VAL A 340 -14.32 -9.65 -5.13
N ARG A 341 -15.45 -9.72 -4.42
CA ARG A 341 -15.69 -8.92 -3.21
C ARG A 341 -14.71 -9.29 -2.09
N ALA A 342 -14.51 -10.58 -1.81
CA ALA A 342 -13.57 -11.03 -0.79
C ALA A 342 -12.14 -10.60 -1.11
N TRP A 343 -11.70 -10.76 -2.37
CA TRP A 343 -10.40 -10.28 -2.82
C TRP A 343 -10.25 -8.75 -2.66
N ALA A 344 -11.27 -7.98 -3.03
CA ALA A 344 -11.22 -6.52 -2.90
C ALA A 344 -11.15 -6.08 -1.42
N GLN A 345 -11.88 -6.75 -0.53
CA GLN A 345 -11.84 -6.50 0.90
C GLN A 345 -10.47 -6.82 1.50
N ASP A 346 -9.85 -7.93 1.10
CA ASP A 346 -8.51 -8.32 1.52
C ASP A 346 -7.46 -7.29 1.07
N ARG A 347 -7.53 -6.84 -0.19
CA ARG A 347 -6.64 -5.77 -0.69
C ARG A 347 -6.89 -4.43 0.00
N LEU A 348 -8.14 -4.11 0.33
CA LEU A 348 -8.45 -2.90 1.08
C LEU A 348 -7.88 -2.97 2.50
N ALA A 349 -7.97 -4.13 3.17
CA ALA A 349 -7.39 -4.34 4.50
C ALA A 349 -5.87 -4.25 4.47
N ALA A 350 -5.21 -4.89 3.49
CA ALA A 350 -3.76 -4.79 3.29
C ALA A 350 -3.32 -3.34 2.98
N ALA A 351 -4.07 -2.62 2.14
CA ALA A 351 -3.81 -1.21 1.86
C ALA A 351 -3.98 -0.33 3.11
N ALA A 352 -4.98 -0.62 3.95
CA ALA A 352 -5.18 0.05 5.24
C ALA A 352 -4.08 -0.28 6.26
N ALA A 353 -3.41 -1.43 6.13
CA ALA A 353 -2.22 -1.79 6.87
C ALA A 353 -0.93 -1.16 6.30
N GLY A 354 -1.02 -0.37 5.22
CA GLY A 354 0.12 0.32 4.61
C GLY A 354 0.86 -0.46 3.53
N ASP A 355 0.34 -1.60 3.07
CA ASP A 355 0.94 -2.37 1.97
C ASP A 355 0.84 -1.60 0.64
N LEU A 356 1.99 -1.17 0.13
CA LEU A 356 2.11 -0.43 -1.11
C LEU A 356 1.60 -1.21 -2.32
N ARG A 357 1.79 -2.54 -2.36
CA ARG A 357 1.36 -3.39 -3.48
C ARG A 357 -0.16 -3.40 -3.56
N ALA A 358 -0.82 -3.54 -2.41
CA ALA A 358 -2.27 -3.51 -2.32
C ALA A 358 -2.84 -2.14 -2.74
N ILE A 359 -2.22 -1.03 -2.29
CA ILE A 359 -2.60 0.32 -2.71
C ILE A 359 -2.51 0.47 -4.24
N LEU A 360 -1.39 0.03 -4.84
CA LEU A 360 -1.14 0.17 -6.27
C LEU A 360 -2.12 -0.67 -7.11
N VAL A 361 -2.41 -1.90 -6.66
CA VAL A 361 -3.40 -2.79 -7.29
C VAL A 361 -4.81 -2.17 -7.26
N LEU A 362 -5.23 -1.60 -6.12
CA LEU A 362 -6.52 -0.93 -6.01
C LEU A 362 -6.60 0.30 -6.92
N LEU A 363 -5.51 1.06 -7.03
CA LEU A 363 -5.45 2.25 -7.86
C LEU A 363 -5.52 1.92 -9.35
N LEU A 364 -4.75 0.92 -9.80
CA LEU A 364 -4.83 0.38 -11.16
C LEU A 364 -6.23 -0.17 -11.46
N GLY A 365 -6.83 -0.90 -10.49
CA GLY A 365 -8.20 -1.40 -10.60
C GLY A 365 -9.22 -0.28 -10.78
N ALA A 366 -9.11 0.79 -9.99
CA ALA A 366 -9.99 1.96 -10.11
C ALA A 366 -9.82 2.67 -11.45
N VAL A 367 -8.59 2.91 -11.90
CA VAL A 367 -8.31 3.51 -13.22
C VAL A 367 -8.88 2.65 -14.35
N SER A 368 -8.67 1.33 -14.30
CA SER A 368 -9.22 0.40 -15.28
C SER A 368 -10.75 0.46 -15.33
N MET A 369 -11.40 0.45 -14.16
CA MET A 369 -12.86 0.56 -14.06
C MET A 369 -13.38 1.89 -14.63
N ILE A 370 -12.69 3.01 -14.38
CA ILE A 370 -13.02 4.32 -14.95
C ILE A 370 -12.90 4.31 -16.48
N LEU A 371 -11.85 3.70 -17.03
CA LEU A 371 -11.66 3.58 -18.47
C LEU A 371 -12.75 2.71 -19.13
N VAL A 372 -13.13 1.60 -18.49
CA VAL A 372 -14.23 0.74 -18.94
C VAL A 372 -15.55 1.50 -18.89
N LEU A 373 -15.85 2.21 -17.80
CA LEU A 373 -17.07 3.00 -17.65
C LEU A 373 -17.14 4.11 -18.71
N ALA A 374 -16.03 4.83 -18.93
CA ALA A 374 -15.94 5.85 -19.96
C ALA A 374 -16.21 5.28 -21.35
N ARG A 375 -15.70 4.08 -21.64
CA ARG A 375 -15.97 3.37 -22.90
C ARG A 375 -17.44 2.99 -23.03
N VAL A 376 -18.04 2.39 -22.00
CA VAL A 376 -19.46 1.99 -21.98
C VAL A 376 -20.37 3.20 -22.18
N VAL A 377 -20.10 4.31 -21.50
CA VAL A 377 -20.85 5.57 -21.67
C VAL A 377 -20.69 6.10 -23.09
N THR A 378 -19.48 6.07 -23.65
CA THR A 378 -19.22 6.50 -25.03
C THR A 378 -19.99 5.64 -26.03
N ASP A 379 -20.01 4.33 -25.84
CA ASP A 379 -20.75 3.40 -26.69
C ASP A 379 -22.27 3.57 -26.54
N ALA A 380 -22.77 3.80 -25.32
CA ALA A 380 -24.19 4.07 -25.07
C ALA A 380 -24.64 5.38 -25.74
N LEU A 381 -23.82 6.43 -25.69
CA LEU A 381 -24.09 7.70 -26.35
C LEU A 381 -24.06 7.56 -27.88
N ARG A 382 -23.18 6.71 -28.44
CA ARG A 382 -23.16 6.40 -29.88
C ARG A 382 -24.36 5.58 -30.33
N ARG A 383 -24.90 4.73 -29.45
CA ARG A 383 -26.05 3.85 -29.75
C ARG A 383 -27.40 4.53 -29.57
N ARG A 384 -27.49 5.76 -29.05
CA ARG A 384 -28.77 6.50 -29.08
C ARG A 384 -29.14 6.68 -30.55
N PRO A 385 -30.16 5.97 -31.07
CA PRO A 385 -30.59 6.17 -32.44
C PRO A 385 -30.95 7.65 -32.56
N ALA A 386 -30.53 8.30 -33.64
CA ALA A 386 -31.05 9.61 -34.01
C ALA A 386 -32.57 9.46 -33.89
N ARG A 387 -33.14 10.09 -32.85
CA ARG A 387 -34.57 10.06 -32.59
C ARG A 387 -35.13 10.65 -33.86
N ALA A 388 -35.65 9.79 -34.73
CA ALA A 388 -36.17 10.22 -36.01
C ALA A 388 -37.14 11.33 -35.65
N ASP A 389 -36.82 12.55 -36.07
CA ASP A 389 -37.75 13.64 -36.09
C ASP A 389 -38.88 13.13 -36.98
N ALA A 390 -39.84 12.47 -36.35
CA ALA A 390 -41.08 12.08 -36.96
C ALA A 390 -41.76 13.41 -37.24
N THR A 391 -41.48 13.95 -38.42
CA THR A 391 -42.17 15.09 -38.99
C THR A 391 -43.66 14.78 -38.88
N PRO A 392 -44.45 15.54 -38.11
CA PRO A 392 -45.86 15.25 -37.89
C PRO A 392 -46.75 15.55 -39.12
N GLU A 393 -46.17 15.59 -40.33
CA GLU A 393 -46.82 16.12 -41.52
C GLU A 393 -47.56 15.09 -42.39
N GLN A 394 -47.61 13.81 -42.00
CA GLN A 394 -48.36 12.77 -42.73
C GLN A 394 -49.57 12.22 -41.97
N ARG A 395 -50.29 13.08 -41.24
CA ARG A 395 -51.58 12.73 -40.61
C ARG A 395 -52.75 13.59 -41.10
N THR A 396 -52.76 13.97 -42.37
CA THR A 396 -54.00 14.35 -43.09
C THR A 396 -53.78 14.26 -44.60
N ALA A 397 -54.12 13.12 -45.18
CA ALA A 397 -54.62 12.97 -46.55
C ALA A 397 -55.40 11.66 -46.63
#